data_AF-A0A5N5K3S5-F1
#
_entry.id   AF-A0A5N5K3S5-F1
#
_cell.length_a   1.000
_cell.length_b   1.000
_cell.length_c   1.000
_cell.angle_alpha   90.00
_cell.angle_beta   90.00
_cell.angle_gamma   90.00
#
_symmetry.space_group_name_H-M   'P 1'
#
loop_
_entity.id
_entity.type
_entity.pdbx_description
1 polymer ?
#
loop_
_entity_poly.entity_id
_entity_poly.type
_entity_poly.pdbx_seq_one_letter_code
_entity_poly.pdbx_strand_id
1 'polypeptide(L)'
;MPRESQIAGGHKANLNNPNTSDESKEHSKQVLEDQFDGVPSAADSRGKNPGNVAGGLKATMKNPNVSDQAKKSAQDRLGDMEE
;
A
#
# COMPACT_ATOMS: atom_id res chain seq x y z
N MET A 1 -20.28 14.18 6.61
CA MET A 1 -18.88 14.52 6.25
C MET A 1 -18.24 13.28 5.62
N PRO A 2 -17.67 13.36 4.40
CA PRO A 2 -16.88 12.26 3.86
C PRO A 2 -15.69 11.97 4.79
N ARG A 3 -15.31 10.69 4.91
CA ARG A 3 -14.15 10.31 5.72
C ARG A 3 -12.86 10.75 5.04
N GLU A 4 -11.85 11.12 5.81
CA GLU A 4 -10.53 11.51 5.30
C GLU A 4 -9.94 10.47 4.32
N SER A 5 -10.15 9.18 4.61
CA SER A 5 -9.74 8.08 3.71
C SER A 5 -10.45 8.10 2.34
N GLN A 6 -11.71 8.57 2.29
CA GLN A 6 -12.45 8.71 1.02
C GLN A 6 -11.94 9.90 0.22
N ILE A 7 -11.57 10.99 0.89
CA ILE A 7 -11.01 12.20 0.24
C ILE A 7 -9.65 11.86 -0.39
N ALA A 8 -8.76 11.22 0.37
CA ALA A 8 -7.48 10.74 -0.13
C ALA A 8 -7.64 9.74 -1.29
N GLY A 9 -8.64 8.85 -1.22
CA GLY A 9 -8.98 7.94 -2.31
C GLY A 9 -9.37 8.65 -3.61
N GLY A 10 -10.14 9.74 -3.51
CA GLY A 10 -10.53 10.57 -4.66
C GLY A 10 -9.33 11.24 -5.34
N HIS A 11 -8.41 11.83 -4.56
CA HIS A 11 -7.19 12.41 -5.10
C HIS A 11 -6.30 11.36 -5.77
N LYS A 12 -6.23 10.13 -5.22
CA LYS A 12 -5.51 9.01 -5.84
C LYS A 12 -6.16 8.58 -7.17
N ALA A 13 -7.48 8.56 -7.25
CA ALA A 13 -8.18 8.29 -8.50
C ALA A 13 -7.86 9.36 -9.56
N ASN A 14 -7.80 10.63 -9.15
CA ASN A 14 -7.45 11.74 -10.04
C ASN A 14 -6.06 11.58 -10.67
N LEU A 15 -5.08 11.10 -9.90
CA LEU A 15 -3.71 10.86 -10.36
C LEU A 15 -3.62 9.77 -11.45
N ASN A 16 -4.48 8.77 -11.39
CA ASN A 16 -4.49 7.64 -12.34
C ASN A 16 -5.45 7.86 -13.52
N ASN A 17 -6.26 8.91 -13.48
CA ASN A 17 -7.22 9.19 -14.54
C ASN A 17 -6.49 9.78 -15.76
N PRO A 18 -6.52 9.12 -16.94
CA PRO A 18 -5.87 9.65 -18.15
C PRO A 18 -6.57 10.90 -18.71
N ASN A 19 -7.83 11.15 -18.32
CA ASN A 19 -8.62 12.28 -18.81
C ASN A 19 -8.49 13.54 -17.94
N THR A 20 -7.56 13.57 -16.98
CA THR A 20 -7.34 14.73 -16.10
C THR A 20 -6.09 15.48 -16.51
N SER A 21 -6.11 16.80 -16.32
CA SER A 21 -4.97 17.67 -16.62
C SER A 21 -3.81 17.46 -15.65
N ASP A 22 -2.59 17.75 -16.12
CA ASP A 22 -1.39 17.62 -15.29
C ASP A 22 -1.42 18.53 -14.08
N GLU A 23 -1.94 19.76 -14.22
CA GLU A 23 -2.11 20.70 -13.10
C GLU A 23 -3.04 20.15 -12.01
N SER A 24 -4.14 19.48 -12.41
CA SER A 24 -5.03 18.81 -11.45
C SER A 24 -4.37 17.63 -10.75
N LYS A 25 -3.50 16.88 -11.44
CA LYS A 25 -2.74 15.78 -10.85
C LYS A 25 -1.71 16.30 -9.85
N GLU A 26 -1.00 17.38 -10.19
CA GLU A 26 -0.01 18.00 -9.31
C GLU A 26 -0.66 18.50 -8.01
N HIS A 27 -1.79 19.20 -8.12
CA HIS A 27 -2.55 19.63 -6.94
C HIS A 27 -3.04 18.44 -6.10
N SER A 28 -3.58 17.39 -6.73
CA SER A 28 -3.97 16.16 -6.02
C SER A 28 -2.79 15.50 -5.30
N LYS A 29 -1.59 15.52 -5.90
CA LYS A 29 -0.37 14.99 -5.28
C LYS A 29 0.03 15.81 -4.06
N GLN A 30 0.03 17.13 -4.20
CA GLN A 30 0.40 18.06 -3.13
C GLN A 30 -0.57 17.95 -1.94
N VAL A 31 -1.87 17.86 -2.17
CA VAL A 31 -2.87 17.63 -1.11
C VAL A 31 -2.66 16.29 -0.41
N LEU A 32 -2.34 15.22 -1.16
CA LEU A 32 -2.03 13.91 -0.58
C LEU A 32 -0.76 13.91 0.28
N GLU A 33 0.21 14.75 -0.08
CA GLU A 33 1.50 14.86 0.62
C GLU A 33 1.38 15.74 1.87
N ASP A 34 0.73 16.89 1.75
CA ASP A 34 0.60 17.90 2.82
C ASP A 34 -0.47 17.56 3.86
N GLN A 35 -1.63 17.04 3.40
CA GLN A 35 -2.80 16.85 4.26
C GLN A 35 -3.05 15.40 4.68
N PHE A 36 -2.45 14.44 3.96
CA PHE A 36 -2.61 13.01 4.24
C PHE A 36 -1.27 12.32 4.53
N ASP A 37 -0.25 13.09 4.91
CA ASP A 37 1.11 12.66 5.30
C ASP A 37 1.79 11.79 4.22
N GLY A 38 1.41 11.99 2.96
CA GLY A 38 1.76 11.08 1.88
C GLY A 38 1.11 9.72 2.10
N VAL A 39 -0.03 9.47 1.45
CA VAL A 39 -0.63 8.13 1.48
C VAL A 39 0.42 7.10 1.07
N PRO A 40 0.69 6.08 1.90
CA PRO A 40 1.74 5.12 1.63
C PRO A 40 1.51 4.54 0.23
N SER A 41 2.47 4.76 -0.65
CA SER A 41 2.63 3.94 -1.84
C SER A 41 2.68 2.48 -1.38
N ALA A 42 2.37 1.50 -2.23
CA ALA A 42 2.43 0.08 -1.83
C ALA A 42 3.80 -0.29 -1.19
N ALA A 43 4.84 0.49 -1.49
CA ALA A 43 6.18 0.44 -0.91
C ALA A 43 6.34 0.99 0.53
N ASP A 44 5.45 1.83 1.05
CA ASP A 44 5.64 2.48 2.33
C ASP A 44 5.06 1.63 3.47
N SER A 45 5.92 0.78 4.03
CA SER A 45 5.60 -0.15 5.11
C SER A 45 5.24 0.52 6.44
N ARG A 46 5.23 1.86 6.53
CA ARG A 46 5.13 2.62 7.80
C ARG A 46 3.73 2.63 8.42
N GLY A 47 2.71 2.18 7.67
CA GLY A 47 1.32 2.08 8.15
C GLY A 47 0.75 0.65 8.22
N LYS A 48 1.54 -0.39 7.93
CA LYS A 48 1.02 -1.77 7.98
C LYS A 48 1.20 -2.34 9.39
N ASN A 49 0.10 -2.81 9.98
CA ASN A 49 0.17 -3.54 11.24
C ASN A 49 1.06 -4.78 11.05
N PRO A 50 2.13 -4.96 11.84
CA PRO A 50 3.08 -6.06 11.66
C PRO A 50 2.39 -7.43 11.73
N GLY A 51 1.31 -7.57 12.51
CA GLY A 51 0.51 -8.79 12.56
C GLY A 51 -0.22 -9.09 11.24
N ASN A 52 -0.67 -8.07 10.52
CA ASN A 52 -1.30 -8.25 9.20
C ASN A 52 -0.28 -8.66 8.14
N VAL A 53 0.93 -8.10 8.21
CA VAL A 53 2.04 -8.47 7.31
C VAL A 53 2.44 -9.92 7.58
N ALA A 54 2.71 -10.28 8.84
CA ALA A 54 3.04 -11.65 9.24
C ALA A 54 1.93 -12.64 8.84
N GLY A 55 0.66 -12.28 9.03
CA GLY A 55 -0.48 -13.07 8.59
C GLY A 55 -0.51 -13.31 7.08
N GLY A 56 -0.25 -12.27 6.27
CA GLY A 56 -0.17 -12.38 4.81
C GLY A 56 1.00 -13.24 4.33
N LEU A 57 2.17 -13.12 4.97
CA LEU A 57 3.33 -13.96 4.66
C LEU A 57 3.05 -15.44 5.00
N LYS A 58 2.42 -15.72 6.15
CA LYS A 58 2.00 -17.07 6.54
C LYS A 58 0.94 -17.65 5.61
N ALA A 59 0.01 -16.82 5.12
CA ALA A 59 -0.96 -17.23 4.12
C ALA A 59 -0.29 -17.60 2.79
N THR A 60 0.73 -16.83 2.38
CA THR A 60 1.53 -17.12 1.18
C THR A 60 2.19 -18.49 1.28
N MET A 61 2.78 -18.85 2.42
CA MET A 61 3.38 -20.18 2.60
C MET A 61 2.38 -21.34 2.45
N LYS A 62 1.16 -21.15 2.94
CA LYS A 62 0.12 -22.20 2.92
C LYS A 62 -0.61 -22.31 1.59
N ASN A 63 -0.48 -21.32 0.72
CA ASN A 63 -1.21 -21.29 -0.53
C ASN A 63 -0.58 -22.28 -1.54
N PRO A 64 -1.31 -23.30 -2.04
CA PRO A 64 -0.77 -24.22 -3.04
C PRO A 64 -0.58 -23.56 -4.42
N ASN A 65 -1.24 -22.43 -4.68
CA ASN A 65 -1.20 -21.72 -5.97
C ASN A 65 -0.05 -20.70 -6.08
N VAL A 66 0.84 -20.61 -5.08
CA VAL A 66 2.03 -19.76 -5.16
C VAL A 66 3.28 -20.59 -5.42
N SER A 67 4.26 -19.98 -6.08
CA SER A 67 5.53 -20.62 -6.39
C SER A 67 6.39 -20.86 -5.14
N ASP A 68 7.27 -21.85 -5.19
CA ASP A 68 8.17 -22.14 -4.08
C ASP A 68 9.13 -20.98 -3.78
N GLN A 69 9.52 -20.21 -4.79
CA GLN A 69 10.29 -18.98 -4.61
C GLN A 69 9.51 -17.93 -3.81
N ALA A 70 8.21 -17.76 -4.07
CA ALA A 70 7.36 -16.85 -3.33
C ALA A 70 7.17 -17.30 -1.87
N LYS A 71 7.05 -18.62 -1.64
CA LYS A 71 6.98 -19.19 -0.27
C LYS A 71 8.28 -18.97 0.50
N LYS A 72 9.43 -19.20 -0.13
CA LYS A 72 10.75 -18.99 0.48
C LYS A 72 10.97 -17.53 0.83
N SER A 73 10.68 -16.61 -0.10
CA SER A 73 10.77 -15.16 0.17
C SER A 73 9.81 -14.72 1.29
N ALA A 74 8.61 -15.32 1.36
CA ALA A 74 7.69 -15.06 2.46
C ALA A 74 8.21 -15.58 3.81
N GLN A 75 9.02 -16.64 3.81
CA GLN A 75 9.66 -17.21 4.99
C GLN A 75 10.80 -16.38 5.51
N ASP A 76 11.70 -15.96 4.63
CA ASP A 76 12.82 -15.11 4.99
C ASP A 76 12.29 -13.80 5.62
N ARG A 77 11.32 -13.16 4.96
CA ARG A 77 10.68 -11.93 5.45
C ARG A 77 9.87 -12.11 6.74
N LEU A 78 9.36 -13.31 7.03
CA LEU A 78 8.65 -13.57 8.28
C LEU A 78 9.64 -13.76 9.42
N GLY A 79 10.77 -14.44 9.16
CA GLY A 79 11.87 -14.58 10.11
C GLY A 79 12.46 -13.23 10.50
N ASP A 80 12.74 -12.36 9.53
CA ASP A 80 13.24 -10.99 9.76
C ASP A 80 12.27 -10.12 10.60
N MET A 81 11.01 -10.52 10.74
CA MET A 81 9.99 -9.80 11.52
C MET A 81 9.75 -10.39 12.91
N GLU A 82 10.17 -11.63 13.17
CA GLU A 82 10.02 -12.34 14.45
C GLU A 82 11.28 -12.29 15.33
N GLU A 83 12.41 -11.80 14.78
CA GLU A 83 13.65 -11.48 15.51
C GLU A 83 13.62 -10.07 16.13
#